data_AF-A0A1H7ISD2-F1
#
_entry.id   AF-A0A1H7ISD2-F1
#
_cell.length_a   1.000
_cell.length_b   1.000
_cell.length_c   1.000
_cell.angle_alpha   90.00
_cell.angle_beta   90.00
_cell.angle_gamma   90.00
#
_symmetry.space_group_name_H-M   'P 1'
#
loop_
_entity.id
_entity.type
_entity.pdbx_description
1 polymer ?
#
loop_
_entity_poly.entity_id
_entity_poly.type
_entity_poly.pdbx_seq_one_letter_code
_entity_poly.pdbx_strand_id
1 'polypeptide(L)'
;MAGKPPGEKGTHKKFEISAGLNRIQDLARREREMRALLDEVKDILAKGFDPLFENAETDFIAEIKEKKDHVAEIQQAEFEVKIAESPQNTSEVTGIQTAAKDQTELQGWTLKEGIEQYRKYCKGRNYSERTITTYDTYINNFTDWLVDAELLDSPCSRFDEFKAKEFLDEYFDEEGWSPWTYNNHLDFLLTLFNCVLKLEKEENKRSIKPNFLAINLAGLLIFLLIWRHEFFAVHICCHCGFCRVLFLFGK
;
A
#
# COMPACT_ATOMS: atom_id res chain seq x y z
N MET A 1 -43.03 -15.43 -52.99
CA MET A 1 -42.42 -16.15 -51.86
C MET A 1 -43.08 -15.65 -50.59
N ALA A 2 -43.70 -16.56 -49.84
CA ALA A 2 -44.64 -16.26 -48.76
C ALA A 2 -43.94 -15.78 -47.48
N GLY A 3 -44.50 -14.73 -46.86
CA GLY A 3 -44.06 -14.21 -45.58
C GLY A 3 -44.42 -15.15 -44.43
N LYS A 4 -43.48 -15.36 -43.50
CA LYS A 4 -43.69 -16.13 -42.27
C LYS A 4 -44.53 -15.33 -41.26
N PRO A 5 -45.45 -15.98 -40.51
CA PRO A 5 -46.30 -15.33 -39.53
C PRO A 5 -45.56 -15.05 -38.20
N PRO A 6 -45.94 -13.99 -37.46
CA PRO A 6 -45.32 -13.62 -36.19
C PRO A 6 -45.94 -14.42 -35.03
N GLY A 7 -45.15 -15.28 -34.38
CA GLY A 7 -45.67 -16.05 -33.24
C GLY A 7 -44.69 -16.98 -32.52
N GLU A 8 -43.43 -17.10 -32.95
CA GLU A 8 -42.44 -17.90 -32.22
C GLU A 8 -41.79 -17.06 -31.11
N LYS A 9 -41.98 -17.49 -29.86
CA LYS A 9 -41.33 -16.91 -28.66
C LYS A 9 -39.83 -16.96 -28.87
N GLY A 10 -39.21 -15.78 -28.94
CA GLY A 10 -37.78 -15.63 -29.16
C GLY A 10 -37.00 -16.49 -28.18
N THR A 11 -36.30 -17.49 -28.69
CA THR A 11 -35.23 -18.15 -27.97
C THR A 11 -34.19 -17.08 -27.67
N HIS A 12 -34.14 -16.60 -26.43
CA HIS A 12 -33.07 -15.72 -25.99
C HIS A 12 -31.75 -16.39 -26.36
N LYS A 13 -31.01 -15.77 -27.30
CA LYS A 13 -29.68 -16.20 -27.68
C LYS A 13 -28.80 -15.97 -26.45
N LYS A 14 -28.51 -17.05 -25.71
CA LYS A 14 -27.56 -17.02 -24.61
C LYS A 14 -26.18 -16.73 -25.22
N PHE A 15 -25.68 -15.51 -25.02
CA PHE A 15 -24.30 -15.20 -25.34
C PHE A 15 -23.46 -15.72 -24.17
N GLU A 16 -22.92 -16.93 -24.31
CA GLU A 16 -21.80 -17.35 -23.49
C GLU A 16 -20.57 -16.60 -24.00
N ILE A 17 -20.28 -15.46 -23.37
CA ILE A 17 -18.98 -14.82 -23.52
C ILE A 17 -18.00 -15.75 -22.80
N SER A 18 -17.47 -16.72 -23.54
CA SER A 18 -16.34 -17.51 -23.07
C SER A 18 -15.21 -16.53 -22.78
N ALA A 19 -14.95 -16.32 -21.50
CA ALA A 19 -13.88 -15.49 -20.98
C ALA A 19 -12.53 -16.20 -21.19
N GLY A 20 -12.22 -16.54 -22.44
CA GLY A 20 -10.86 -16.71 -22.92
C GLY A 20 -10.45 -15.41 -23.58
N LEU A 21 -9.27 -14.90 -23.23
CA LEU A 21 -8.61 -13.78 -23.90
C LEU A 21 -8.95 -13.81 -25.40
N ASN A 22 -9.62 -12.75 -25.88
CA ASN A 22 -10.00 -12.57 -27.26
C ASN A 22 -8.77 -12.83 -28.13
N ARG A 23 -8.63 -14.05 -28.66
CA ARG A 23 -7.43 -14.46 -29.38
C ARG A 23 -7.43 -13.62 -30.64
N ILE A 24 -6.60 -12.59 -30.67
CA ILE A 24 -6.43 -11.73 -31.83
C ILE A 24 -5.84 -12.64 -32.91
N GLN A 25 -6.69 -13.14 -33.82
CA GLN A 25 -6.26 -14.06 -34.86
C GLN A 25 -5.41 -13.36 -35.93
N ASP A 26 -5.48 -12.03 -36.02
CA ASP A 26 -4.77 -11.25 -37.01
C ASP A 26 -4.21 -9.97 -36.36
N LEU A 27 -2.92 -10.03 -36.00
CA LEU A 27 -2.18 -8.91 -35.44
C LEU A 27 -2.09 -7.75 -36.44
N ALA A 28 -1.98 -8.02 -37.73
CA ALA A 28 -1.86 -6.99 -38.77
C ALA A 28 -3.18 -6.22 -38.97
N ARG A 29 -4.32 -6.90 -38.86
CA ARG A 29 -5.63 -6.23 -38.82
C ARG A 29 -5.75 -5.32 -37.60
N ARG A 30 -5.39 -5.80 -36.40
CA ARG A 30 -5.44 -4.98 -35.18
C ARG A 30 -4.49 -3.80 -35.22
N GLU A 31 -3.31 -3.98 -35.78
CA GLU A 31 -2.36 -2.89 -35.96
C GLU A 31 -2.92 -1.79 -36.88
N ARG A 32 -3.61 -2.15 -37.97
CA ARG A 32 -4.30 -1.18 -38.83
C ARG A 32 -5.43 -0.47 -38.10
N GLU A 33 -6.23 -1.18 -37.32
CA GLU A 33 -7.31 -0.59 -36.51
C GLU A 33 -6.73 0.38 -35.45
N MET A 34 -5.64 0.00 -34.76
CA MET A 34 -4.97 0.86 -33.80
C MET A 34 -4.36 2.11 -34.45
N ARG A 35 -3.74 1.97 -35.63
CA ARG A 35 -3.21 3.12 -36.37
C ARG A 35 -4.33 4.08 -36.80
N ALA A 36 -5.46 3.55 -37.27
CA ALA A 36 -6.61 4.38 -37.64
C ALA A 36 -7.17 5.16 -36.44
N LEU A 37 -7.30 4.51 -35.26
CA LEU A 37 -7.71 5.19 -34.03
C LEU A 37 -6.68 6.24 -33.58
N LEU A 38 -5.39 5.94 -33.71
CA LEU A 38 -4.33 6.88 -33.38
C LEU A 38 -4.39 8.14 -34.27
N ASP A 39 -4.62 7.96 -35.56
CA ASP A 39 -4.75 9.08 -36.50
C ASP A 39 -6.00 9.92 -36.22
N GLU A 40 -7.12 9.30 -35.85
CA GLU A 40 -8.34 10.00 -35.43
C GLU A 40 -8.11 10.82 -34.14
N VAL A 41 -7.47 10.24 -33.13
CA VAL A 41 -7.12 10.96 -31.89
C VAL A 41 -6.18 12.13 -32.17
N LYS A 42 -5.20 11.96 -33.06
CA LYS A 42 -4.31 13.04 -33.47
C LYS A 42 -5.04 14.18 -34.19
N ASP A 43 -5.99 13.85 -35.07
CA ASP A 43 -6.82 14.85 -35.76
C ASP A 43 -7.70 15.64 -34.77
N ILE A 44 -8.27 14.95 -33.78
CA ILE A 44 -9.04 15.57 -32.68
C ILE A 44 -8.14 16.51 -31.85
N LEU A 45 -6.95 16.06 -31.45
CA LEU A 45 -5.98 16.87 -30.71
C LEU A 45 -5.51 18.09 -31.51
N ALA A 46 -5.28 17.94 -32.82
CA ALA A 46 -4.88 19.04 -33.71
C ALA A 46 -5.97 20.13 -33.84
N LYS A 47 -7.24 19.76 -33.63
CA LYS A 47 -8.38 20.69 -33.57
C LYS A 47 -8.51 21.41 -32.22
N GLY A 48 -7.60 21.15 -31.28
CA GLY A 48 -7.61 21.75 -29.94
C GLY A 48 -8.58 21.09 -28.96
N PHE A 49 -9.05 19.87 -29.26
CA PHE A 49 -9.88 19.11 -28.33
C PHE A 49 -8.99 18.23 -27.44
N ASP A 50 -8.93 18.55 -26.15
CA ASP A 50 -8.33 17.68 -25.13
C ASP A 50 -9.44 16.77 -24.53
N PRO A 51 -9.49 15.48 -24.90
CA PRO A 51 -10.54 14.55 -24.47
C PRO A 51 -10.56 14.27 -22.97
N LEU A 52 -9.49 14.61 -22.23
CA LEU A 52 -9.44 14.41 -20.79
C LEU A 52 -10.02 15.59 -20.02
N PHE A 53 -10.12 16.77 -20.66
CA PHE A 53 -10.24 18.03 -19.96
C PHE A 53 -10.94 19.10 -20.80
N GLU A 54 -12.17 18.84 -21.27
CA GLU A 54 -12.97 19.79 -22.07
C GLU A 54 -13.06 21.20 -21.46
N ASN A 55 -12.88 21.35 -20.14
CA ASN A 55 -12.81 22.63 -19.44
C ASN A 55 -11.69 22.73 -18.39
N ALA A 56 -10.78 21.75 -18.29
CA ALA A 56 -9.86 21.77 -17.14
C ALA A 56 -8.79 22.84 -17.26
N GLU A 57 -8.45 23.31 -18.46
CA GLU A 57 -7.57 24.47 -18.60
C GLU A 57 -8.25 25.73 -18.05
N THR A 58 -9.53 25.94 -18.35
CA THR A 58 -10.29 27.08 -17.82
C THR A 58 -10.53 26.97 -16.31
N ASP A 59 -10.83 25.77 -15.82
CA ASP A 59 -11.03 25.50 -14.39
C ASP A 59 -9.71 25.66 -13.61
N PHE A 60 -8.60 25.20 -14.16
CA PHE A 60 -7.27 25.34 -13.57
C PHE A 60 -6.80 26.79 -13.54
N ILE A 61 -7.05 27.57 -14.61
CA ILE A 61 -6.77 29.01 -14.62
C ILE A 61 -7.61 29.74 -13.56
N ALA A 62 -8.87 29.37 -13.39
CA ALA A 62 -9.73 29.93 -12.35
C ALA A 62 -9.20 29.59 -10.94
N GLU A 63 -8.81 28.34 -10.70
CA GLU A 63 -8.25 27.88 -9.43
C GLU A 63 -6.90 28.55 -9.10
N ILE A 64 -6.03 28.74 -10.10
CA ILE A 64 -4.76 29.48 -9.92
C ILE A 64 -5.04 30.93 -9.53
N LYS A 65 -6.04 31.56 -10.14
CA LYS A 65 -6.40 32.95 -9.85
C LYS A 65 -6.91 33.09 -8.42
N GLU A 66 -7.82 32.22 -7.99
CA GLU A 66 -8.33 32.18 -6.62
C GLU A 66 -7.21 31.97 -5.60
N LYS A 67 -6.29 31.01 -5.85
CA LYS A 67 -5.14 30.77 -4.97
C LYS A 67 -4.17 31.94 -4.92
N LYS A 68 -3.96 32.66 -6.03
CA LYS A 68 -3.12 33.86 -6.05
C LYS A 68 -3.71 34.98 -5.20
N ASP A 69 -5.02 35.18 -5.28
CA ASP A 69 -5.72 36.19 -4.48
C ASP A 69 -5.63 35.86 -2.99
N HIS A 70 -5.82 34.60 -2.60
CA HIS A 70 -5.68 34.14 -1.21
C HIS A 70 -4.24 34.28 -0.66
N VAL A 71 -3.22 34.03 -1.49
CA VAL A 71 -1.82 34.25 -1.08
C VAL A 71 -1.52 35.74 -0.88
N ALA A 72 -2.08 36.63 -1.71
CA ALA A 72 -1.91 38.06 -1.55
C ALA A 72 -2.55 38.57 -0.23
N GLU A 73 -3.72 38.04 0.13
CA GLU A 73 -4.38 38.33 1.42
C GLU A 73 -3.53 37.90 2.62
N ILE A 74 -2.96 36.69 2.58
CA ILE A 74 -2.05 36.20 3.64
C ILE A 74 -0.82 37.11 3.76
N GLN A 75 -0.19 37.48 2.63
CA GLN A 75 0.97 38.35 2.64
C GLN A 75 0.67 39.75 3.20
N GLN A 76 -0.52 40.28 2.91
CA GLN A 76 -0.96 41.56 3.48
C GLN A 76 -1.19 41.44 4.99
N ALA A 77 -1.83 40.38 5.46
CA ALA A 77 -2.03 40.13 6.89
C ALA A 77 -0.68 39.95 7.64
N GLU A 78 0.27 39.20 7.07
CA GLU A 78 1.62 39.05 7.63
C GLU A 78 2.36 40.39 7.73
N PHE A 79 2.16 41.28 6.75
CA PHE A 79 2.76 42.61 6.76
C PHE A 79 2.17 43.51 7.85
N GLU A 80 0.86 43.46 8.05
CA GLU A 80 0.16 44.20 9.12
C GLU A 80 0.59 43.71 10.52
N VAL A 81 0.73 42.40 10.71
CA VAL A 81 1.26 41.81 11.96
C VAL A 81 2.70 42.28 12.22
N LYS A 82 3.57 42.28 11.20
CA LYS A 82 4.95 42.78 11.34
C LYS A 82 5.02 44.27 11.70
N ILE A 83 4.09 45.09 11.20
CA ILE A 83 4.00 46.51 11.59
C ILE A 83 3.53 46.64 13.05
N ALA A 84 2.55 45.84 13.47
CA ALA A 84 2.01 45.87 14.83
C ALA A 84 3.01 45.36 15.88
N GLU A 85 3.88 44.40 15.52
CA GLU A 85 4.89 43.82 16.42
C GLU A 85 6.18 44.66 16.54
N SER A 86 6.30 45.77 15.81
CA SER A 86 7.43 46.68 15.98
C SER A 86 7.15 47.73 17.04
N PRO A 87 7.38 47.39 18.33
CA PRO A 87 8.22 48.25 19.14
C PRO A 87 9.30 47.48 19.92
N GLN A 88 10.55 47.80 19.57
CA GLN A 88 11.76 47.73 20.39
C GLN A 88 12.05 46.40 21.10
N ASN A 89 12.80 45.49 20.47
CA ASN A 89 13.95 44.91 21.17
C ASN A 89 15.04 44.36 20.25
N THR A 90 16.25 44.74 20.60
CA THR A 90 17.55 44.39 20.07
C THR A 90 18.00 43.00 20.53
N SER A 91 18.64 42.27 19.61
CA SER A 91 19.72 41.27 19.84
C SER A 91 19.36 39.82 20.20
N GLU A 92 20.23 38.92 19.69
CA GLU A 92 20.41 37.47 19.97
C GLU A 92 19.52 36.48 19.19
N VAL A 93 20.01 35.90 18.08
CA VAL A 93 20.95 34.74 17.97
C VAL A 93 20.38 33.45 18.56
N THR A 94 20.09 32.48 17.69
CA THR A 94 20.37 31.01 17.79
C THR A 94 19.57 30.32 16.67
N GLY A 95 20.16 29.64 15.70
CA GLY A 95 20.89 28.39 15.89
C GLY A 95 19.94 27.20 15.68
N ILE A 96 19.37 27.04 14.48
CA ILE A 96 18.50 25.90 14.15
C ILE A 96 19.39 24.67 13.97
N GLN A 97 19.67 23.97 15.07
CA GLN A 97 20.16 22.61 15.05
C GLN A 97 18.97 21.71 14.72
N THR A 98 18.91 21.25 13.47
CA THR A 98 17.99 20.20 13.05
C THR A 98 18.40 18.93 13.77
N ALA A 99 17.69 18.63 14.87
CA ALA A 99 17.84 17.38 15.60
C ALA A 99 17.73 16.22 14.61
N ALA A 100 18.80 15.43 14.53
CA ALA A 100 18.86 14.17 13.83
C ALA A 100 17.68 13.32 14.29
N LYS A 101 16.63 13.29 13.46
CA LYS A 101 15.58 12.29 13.58
C LYS A 101 16.29 10.97 13.35
N ASP A 102 16.44 10.24 14.44
CA ASP A 102 16.73 8.82 14.49
C ASP A 102 15.64 8.13 13.65
N GLN A 103 15.88 8.09 12.33
CA GLN A 103 15.14 7.25 11.40
C GLN A 103 15.56 5.84 11.78
N THR A 104 14.87 5.28 12.76
CA THR A 104 14.67 3.84 12.84
C THR A 104 13.91 3.48 11.55
N GLU A 105 14.64 3.41 10.43
CA GLU A 105 14.12 2.95 9.17
C GLU A 105 13.47 1.61 9.48
N LEU A 106 12.15 1.54 9.27
CA LEU A 106 11.43 0.29 9.30
C LEU A 106 12.10 -0.58 8.25
N GLN A 107 13.04 -1.39 8.71
CA GLN A 107 13.86 -2.24 7.87
C GLN A 107 12.90 -3.28 7.30
N GLY A 108 12.41 -3.00 6.08
CA GLY A 108 11.52 -3.89 5.38
C GLY A 108 12.20 -5.21 5.08
N TRP A 109 11.41 -6.22 4.72
CA TRP A 109 11.97 -7.53 4.39
C TRP A 109 12.94 -7.44 3.23
N THR A 110 14.05 -8.18 3.34
CA THR A 110 14.92 -8.46 2.20
C THR A 110 14.19 -9.33 1.17
N LEU A 111 14.64 -9.33 -0.09
CA LEU A 111 14.05 -10.17 -1.14
C LEU A 111 14.08 -11.65 -0.74
N LYS A 112 15.18 -12.11 -0.16
CA LYS A 112 15.32 -13.45 0.42
C LYS A 112 14.22 -13.78 1.44
N GLU A 113 14.05 -12.91 2.44
CA GLU A 113 13.02 -13.10 3.47
C GLU A 113 11.61 -13.08 2.88
N GLY A 114 11.35 -12.15 1.95
CA GLY A 114 10.07 -12.05 1.25
C GLY A 114 9.71 -13.36 0.52
N ILE A 115 10.66 -13.93 -0.22
CA ILE A 115 10.50 -15.21 -0.93
C ILE A 115 10.24 -16.36 0.05
N GLU A 116 10.97 -16.43 1.17
CA GLU A 116 10.76 -17.47 2.18
C GLU A 116 9.37 -17.38 2.83
N GLN A 117 8.92 -16.16 3.15
CA GLN A 117 7.59 -15.93 3.71
C GLN A 117 6.48 -16.27 2.71
N TYR A 118 6.69 -15.97 1.42
CA TYR A 118 5.78 -16.39 0.36
C TYR A 118 5.68 -17.92 0.25
N ARG A 119 6.80 -18.64 0.29
CA ARG A 119 6.80 -20.12 0.31
C ARG A 119 6.01 -20.68 1.50
N LYS A 120 6.19 -20.12 2.70
CA LYS A 120 5.42 -20.50 3.90
C LYS A 120 3.93 -20.23 3.71
N TYR A 121 3.59 -19.07 3.14
CA TYR A 121 2.21 -18.70 2.84
C TYR A 121 1.54 -19.68 1.87
N CYS A 122 2.21 -20.06 0.77
CA CYS A 122 1.67 -21.01 -0.20
C CYS A 122 1.36 -22.37 0.45
N LYS A 123 2.27 -22.87 1.30
CA LYS A 123 2.05 -24.13 2.05
C LYS A 123 0.89 -24.00 3.03
N GLY A 124 0.76 -22.87 3.72
CA GLY A 124 -0.34 -22.62 4.66
C GLY A 124 -1.71 -22.44 4.00
N ARG A 125 -1.75 -22.08 2.71
CA ARG A 125 -2.99 -21.92 1.93
C ARG A 125 -3.51 -23.19 1.27
N ASN A 126 -2.81 -24.32 1.42
CA ASN A 126 -3.18 -25.60 0.81
C ASN A 126 -3.35 -25.51 -0.72
N TYR A 127 -2.44 -24.81 -1.41
CA TYR A 127 -2.39 -24.89 -2.87
C TYR A 127 -2.12 -26.33 -3.32
N SER A 128 -2.56 -26.67 -4.53
CA SER A 128 -2.26 -27.99 -5.11
C SER A 128 -0.75 -28.19 -5.21
N GLU A 129 -0.28 -29.43 -5.03
CA GLU A 129 1.14 -29.76 -5.10
C GLU A 129 1.76 -29.32 -6.42
N ARG A 130 1.04 -29.54 -7.53
CA ARG A 130 1.45 -29.07 -8.86
C ARG A 130 1.68 -27.56 -8.91
N THR A 131 0.79 -26.77 -8.32
CA THR A 131 0.94 -25.29 -8.27
C THR A 131 2.17 -24.91 -7.46
N ILE A 132 2.40 -25.58 -6.32
CA ILE A 132 3.58 -25.34 -5.49
C ILE A 132 4.85 -25.66 -6.27
N THR A 133 4.92 -26.81 -6.95
CA THR A 133 6.07 -27.16 -7.80
C THR A 133 6.32 -26.12 -8.89
N THR A 134 5.27 -25.67 -9.57
CA THR A 134 5.39 -24.61 -10.59
C THR A 134 5.92 -23.31 -10.01
N TYR A 135 5.40 -22.87 -8.86
CA TYR A 135 5.91 -21.68 -8.19
C TYR A 135 7.34 -21.85 -7.70
N ASP A 136 7.73 -23.02 -7.23
CA ASP A 136 9.12 -23.29 -6.85
C ASP A 136 10.05 -23.20 -8.06
N THR A 137 9.65 -23.66 -9.25
CA THR A 137 10.41 -23.42 -10.49
C THR A 137 10.55 -21.92 -10.77
N TYR A 138 9.47 -21.15 -10.67
CA TYR A 138 9.53 -19.70 -10.92
C TYR A 138 10.40 -18.96 -9.91
N ILE A 139 10.30 -19.33 -8.63
CA ILE A 139 11.12 -18.79 -7.55
C ILE A 139 12.58 -19.12 -7.77
N ASN A 140 12.92 -20.34 -8.20
CA ASN A 140 14.31 -20.74 -8.40
C ASN A 140 14.94 -19.91 -9.53
N ASN A 141 14.31 -19.82 -10.70
CA ASN A 141 14.81 -18.98 -11.80
C ASN A 141 15.01 -17.52 -11.37
N PHE A 142 14.04 -16.98 -10.62
CA PHE A 142 14.14 -15.61 -10.10
C PHE A 142 15.22 -15.45 -9.04
N THR A 143 15.40 -16.44 -8.16
CA THR A 143 16.42 -16.42 -7.09
C THR A 143 17.82 -16.53 -7.69
N ASP A 144 18.00 -17.39 -8.69
CA ASP A 144 19.27 -17.55 -9.40
C ASP A 144 19.68 -16.21 -10.04
N TRP A 145 18.76 -15.56 -10.74
CA TRP A 145 18.99 -14.21 -11.28
C TRP A 145 19.31 -13.16 -10.19
N LEU A 146 18.60 -13.19 -9.06
CA LEU A 146 18.86 -12.27 -7.94
C LEU A 146 20.24 -12.48 -7.30
N VAL A 147 20.77 -13.71 -7.33
CA VAL A 147 22.13 -14.02 -6.86
C VAL A 147 23.14 -13.42 -7.83
N ASP A 148 22.95 -13.64 -9.13
CA ASP A 148 23.85 -13.12 -10.17
C ASP A 148 23.88 -11.59 -10.21
N ALA A 149 22.73 -10.94 -9.96
CA ALA A 149 22.59 -9.50 -9.88
C ALA A 149 23.00 -8.89 -8.51
N GLU A 150 23.44 -9.70 -7.54
CA GLU A 150 23.76 -9.28 -6.15
C GLU A 150 22.61 -8.54 -5.43
N LEU A 151 21.36 -8.87 -5.78
CA LEU A 151 20.15 -8.23 -5.26
C LEU A 151 19.47 -9.03 -4.15
N LEU A 152 19.84 -10.29 -3.93
CA LEU A 152 19.12 -11.20 -3.02
C LEU A 152 18.93 -10.65 -1.59
N ASP A 153 19.96 -10.01 -1.05
CA ASP A 153 19.94 -9.42 0.30
C ASP A 153 19.45 -7.95 0.32
N SER A 154 19.09 -7.40 -0.84
CA SER A 154 18.53 -6.05 -0.91
C SER A 154 17.09 -6.00 -0.35
N PRO A 155 16.67 -4.85 0.23
CA PRO A 155 15.28 -4.64 0.62
C PRO A 155 14.31 -4.80 -0.56
N CYS A 156 13.14 -5.40 -0.32
CA CYS A 156 12.11 -5.57 -1.36
C CYS A 156 11.67 -4.23 -1.98
N SER A 157 11.69 -3.15 -1.21
CA SER A 157 11.36 -1.79 -1.68
C SER A 157 12.33 -1.24 -2.73
N ARG A 158 13.54 -1.81 -2.84
CA ARG A 158 14.54 -1.44 -3.85
C ARG A 158 14.35 -2.19 -5.17
N PHE A 159 13.46 -3.18 -5.22
CA PHE A 159 13.12 -3.91 -6.43
C PHE A 159 12.02 -3.15 -7.19
N ASP A 160 12.36 -2.58 -8.34
CA ASP A 160 11.47 -1.76 -9.16
C ASP A 160 11.04 -2.49 -10.44
N GLU A 161 10.19 -1.83 -11.23
CA GLU A 161 9.72 -2.35 -12.51
C GLU A 161 10.85 -2.54 -13.54
N PHE A 162 11.90 -1.73 -13.47
CA PHE A 162 13.03 -1.82 -14.39
C PHE A 162 13.84 -3.10 -14.17
N LYS A 163 14.12 -3.45 -12.91
CA LYS A 163 14.77 -4.73 -12.56
C LYS A 163 13.91 -5.94 -12.89
N ALA A 164 12.59 -5.83 -12.69
CA ALA A 164 11.67 -6.88 -13.10
C ALA A 164 11.72 -7.10 -14.63
N LYS A 165 11.78 -6.02 -15.40
CA LYS A 165 11.92 -6.08 -16.86
C LYS A 165 13.26 -6.64 -17.28
N GLU A 166 14.35 -6.23 -16.64
CA GLU A 166 15.71 -6.74 -16.89
C GLU A 166 15.78 -8.26 -16.74
N PHE A 167 15.28 -8.80 -15.61
CA PHE A 167 15.14 -10.24 -15.40
C PHE A 167 14.35 -10.95 -16.51
N LEU A 168 13.19 -10.39 -16.87
CA LEU A 168 12.30 -11.02 -17.84
C LEU A 168 12.88 -10.99 -19.26
N ASP A 169 13.55 -9.90 -19.65
CA ASP A 169 14.17 -9.75 -20.96
C ASP A 169 15.40 -10.65 -21.10
N GLU A 170 16.25 -10.74 -20.07
CA GLU A 170 17.44 -11.60 -20.05
C GLU A 170 17.07 -13.07 -20.29
N TYR A 171 16.11 -13.61 -19.54
CA TYR A 171 15.63 -14.98 -19.75
C TYR A 171 14.84 -15.16 -21.06
N PHE A 172 14.23 -14.10 -21.59
CA PHE A 172 13.58 -14.16 -22.89
C PHE A 172 14.60 -14.32 -24.02
N ASP A 173 15.66 -13.52 -24.00
CA ASP A 173 16.67 -13.49 -25.05
C ASP A 173 17.69 -14.63 -24.92
N GLU A 174 18.17 -14.93 -23.71
CA GLU A 174 19.23 -15.92 -23.47
C GLU A 174 18.70 -17.36 -23.38
N GLU A 175 17.64 -17.58 -22.59
CA GLU A 175 17.02 -18.90 -22.39
C GLU A 175 15.94 -19.21 -23.43
N GLY A 176 15.65 -18.26 -24.33
CA GLY A 176 14.70 -18.43 -25.43
C GLY A 176 13.27 -18.68 -24.94
N TRP A 177 12.86 -18.02 -23.85
CA TRP A 177 11.51 -18.20 -23.34
C TRP A 177 10.46 -17.86 -24.39
N SER A 178 9.43 -18.69 -24.46
CA SER A 178 8.27 -18.35 -25.29
C SER A 178 7.55 -17.11 -24.71
N PRO A 179 6.84 -16.32 -25.53
CA PRO A 179 6.01 -15.22 -25.03
C PRO A 179 5.00 -15.66 -23.96
N TRP A 180 4.56 -16.92 -24.00
CA TRP A 180 3.69 -17.48 -22.97
C TRP A 180 4.42 -17.69 -21.63
N THR A 181 5.65 -18.22 -21.67
CA THR A 181 6.50 -18.38 -20.48
C THR A 181 6.83 -17.03 -19.84
N TYR A 182 7.21 -16.05 -20.66
CA TYR A 182 7.44 -14.66 -20.22
C TYR A 182 6.24 -14.12 -19.44
N ASN A 183 5.03 -14.22 -20.01
CA ASN A 183 3.83 -13.71 -19.37
C ASN A 183 3.50 -14.44 -18.07
N ASN A 184 3.71 -15.76 -18.01
CA ASN A 184 3.51 -16.52 -16.78
C ASN A 184 4.46 -16.05 -15.66
N HIS A 185 5.72 -15.75 -15.98
CA HIS A 185 6.68 -15.23 -15.01
C HIS A 185 6.34 -13.80 -14.57
N LEU A 186 5.89 -12.94 -15.48
CA LEU A 186 5.40 -11.60 -15.15
C LEU A 186 4.21 -11.66 -14.18
N ASP A 187 3.20 -12.47 -14.48
CA ASP A 187 2.02 -12.68 -13.62
C ASP A 187 2.42 -13.25 -12.25
N PHE A 188 3.40 -14.15 -12.24
CA PHE A 188 3.96 -14.69 -11.01
C PHE A 188 4.65 -13.61 -10.16
N LEU A 189 5.50 -12.77 -10.75
CA LEU A 189 6.18 -11.69 -10.02
C LEU A 189 5.17 -10.72 -9.38
N LEU A 190 4.14 -10.32 -10.13
CA LEU A 190 3.06 -9.49 -9.59
C LEU A 190 2.37 -10.17 -8.39
N THR A 191 2.09 -11.47 -8.49
CA THR A 191 1.48 -12.24 -7.41
C THR A 191 2.39 -12.33 -6.20
N LEU A 192 3.68 -12.59 -6.41
CA LEU A 192 4.70 -12.69 -5.37
C LEU A 192 4.78 -11.37 -4.58
N PHE A 193 5.05 -10.25 -5.26
CA PHE A 193 5.27 -8.96 -4.59
C PHE A 193 4.01 -8.43 -3.90
N ASN A 194 2.83 -8.61 -4.50
CA ASN A 194 1.56 -8.26 -3.82
C ASN A 194 1.34 -9.08 -2.55
N CYS A 195 1.72 -10.36 -2.57
CA CYS A 195 1.62 -11.22 -1.39
C CYS A 195 2.65 -10.83 -0.31
N VAL A 196 3.91 -10.61 -0.69
CA VAL A 196 4.98 -10.15 0.21
C VAL A 196 4.59 -8.85 0.89
N LEU A 197 4.12 -7.85 0.14
CA LEU A 197 3.67 -6.57 0.68
C LEU A 197 2.52 -6.74 1.70
N LYS A 198 1.59 -7.66 1.44
CA LYS A 198 0.49 -7.95 2.35
C LYS A 198 0.99 -8.61 3.64
N LEU A 199 1.86 -9.60 3.52
CA LEU A 199 2.44 -10.33 4.65
C LEU A 199 3.29 -9.42 5.54
N GLU A 200 4.11 -8.57 4.93
CA GLU A 200 4.93 -7.59 5.64
C GLU A 200 4.06 -6.60 6.43
N LYS A 201 2.97 -6.10 5.83
CA LYS A 201 1.99 -5.24 6.53
C LYS A 201 1.33 -5.96 7.71
N GLU A 202 1.01 -7.25 7.57
CA GLU A 202 0.43 -8.04 8.65
C GLU A 202 1.43 -8.26 9.79
N GLU A 203 2.70 -8.51 9.47
CA GLU A 203 3.76 -8.68 10.46
C GLU A 203 4.06 -7.37 11.20
N ASN A 204 4.14 -6.25 10.47
CA ASN A 204 4.30 -4.93 11.07
C ASN A 204 3.12 -4.56 11.98
N LYS A 205 1.89 -4.96 11.63
CA LYS A 205 0.74 -4.80 12.54
C LYS A 205 0.84 -5.67 13.79
N ARG A 206 1.51 -6.83 13.73
CA ARG A 206 1.74 -7.70 14.90
C ARG A 206 2.84 -7.14 15.79
N SER A 207 3.93 -6.62 15.22
CA SER A 207 5.03 -6.02 15.98
C SER A 207 4.63 -4.70 16.64
N ILE A 208 3.79 -3.89 15.99
CA ILE A 208 3.31 -2.61 16.53
C ILE A 208 2.32 -2.79 17.67
N LYS A 209 1.62 -3.94 17.80
CA LYS A 209 0.73 -4.18 18.96
C LYS A 209 1.58 -4.18 20.22
N PRO A 210 1.63 -3.08 20.99
CA PRO A 210 2.56 -2.95 22.08
C PRO A 210 2.01 -3.82 23.20
N ASN A 211 2.58 -5.02 23.38
CA ASN A 211 2.25 -6.00 24.41
C ASN A 211 0.97 -5.67 25.19
N PHE A 212 -0.19 -5.64 24.52
CA PHE A 212 -1.41 -5.19 25.21
C PHE A 212 -1.72 -6.19 26.32
N LEU A 213 -1.28 -7.43 26.14
CA LEU A 213 -1.20 -8.46 27.17
C LEU A 213 -0.21 -8.14 28.30
N ALA A 214 1.00 -7.62 28.06
CA ALA A 214 1.91 -7.26 29.15
C ALA A 214 1.48 -5.99 29.89
N ILE A 215 0.85 -5.02 29.21
CA ILE A 215 0.27 -3.84 29.86
C ILE A 215 -0.94 -4.25 30.71
N ASN A 216 -1.79 -5.16 30.21
CA ASN A 216 -2.91 -5.67 31.00
C ASN A 216 -2.44 -6.59 32.14
N LEU A 217 -1.39 -7.41 31.97
CA LEU A 217 -0.82 -8.22 33.06
C LEU A 217 -0.14 -7.36 34.11
N ALA A 218 0.60 -6.32 33.71
CA ALA A 218 1.19 -5.36 34.63
C ALA A 218 0.10 -4.56 35.38
N GLY A 219 -0.95 -4.13 34.67
CA GLY A 219 -2.12 -3.48 35.27
C GLY A 219 -2.85 -4.39 36.27
N LEU A 220 -3.05 -5.66 35.92
CA LEU A 220 -3.66 -6.66 36.81
C LEU A 220 -2.78 -6.93 38.04
N LEU A 221 -1.46 -7.03 37.87
CA LEU A 221 -0.50 -7.20 38.98
C LEU A 221 -0.47 -5.98 39.90
N ILE A 222 -0.48 -4.76 39.36
CA ILE A 222 -0.58 -3.53 40.15
C ILE A 222 -1.91 -3.49 40.91
N PHE A 223 -3.02 -3.84 40.27
CA PHE A 223 -4.33 -3.89 40.91
C PHE A 223 -4.38 -4.92 42.06
N LEU A 224 -3.81 -6.11 41.86
CA LEU A 224 -3.69 -7.14 42.90
C LEU A 224 -2.78 -6.71 44.06
N LEU A 225 -1.70 -5.97 43.78
CA LEU A 225 -0.81 -5.43 44.82
C LEU A 225 -1.48 -4.32 45.63
N ILE A 226 -2.24 -3.42 44.99
CA ILE A 226 -3.03 -2.38 45.66
C ILE A 226 -4.11 -3.02 46.54
N TRP A 227 -4.87 -3.98 45.99
CA TRP A 227 -5.92 -4.68 46.73
C TRP A 227 -5.35 -5.45 47.94
N ARG A 228 -4.18 -6.08 47.80
CA ARG A 228 -3.50 -6.76 48.90
C ARG A 228 -3.05 -5.79 50.00
N HIS A 229 -2.62 -4.57 49.65
CA HIS A 229 -2.16 -3.59 50.62
C HIS A 229 -3.32 -3.00 51.44
N GLU A 230 -4.48 -2.74 50.80
CA GLU A 230 -5.68 -2.28 51.51
C GLU A 230 -6.27 -3.36 52.42
N PHE A 231 -6.27 -4.63 51.99
CA PHE A 231 -6.77 -5.73 52.83
C PHE A 231 -5.86 -6.00 54.04
N PHE A 232 -4.55 -5.81 53.90
CA PHE A 232 -3.61 -5.98 55.03
C PHE A 232 -3.73 -4.84 56.06
N ALA A 233 -4.03 -3.62 55.64
CA ALA A 233 -4.24 -2.49 56.54
C ALA A 233 -5.48 -2.70 57.44
N VAL A 234 -6.54 -3.32 56.91
CA VAL A 234 -7.76 -3.63 57.69
C VAL A 234 -7.50 -4.72 58.74
N HIS A 235 -6.61 -5.67 58.45
CA HIS A 235 -6.38 -6.80 59.35
C HIS A 235 -5.44 -6.50 60.53
N ILE A 236 -4.60 -5.45 60.43
CA ILE A 236 -3.70 -5.04 61.52
C ILE A 236 -4.43 -4.24 62.62
N CYS A 237 -5.57 -3.60 62.31
CA CYS A 237 -6.36 -2.87 63.31
C CYS A 237 -7.22 -3.76 64.22
N CYS A 238 -7.41 -5.05 63.93
CA CYS A 238 -8.23 -5.93 64.76
C CYS A 238 -7.51 -6.53 65.98
N HIS A 239 -6.19 -6.32 66.14
CA HIS A 239 -5.46 -6.86 67.29
C HIS A 239 -5.07 -5.85 68.39
N CYS A 240 -5.33 -4.55 68.20
CA CYS A 240 -5.28 -3.57 69.27
C CYS A 240 -6.70 -3.29 69.77
N GLY A 241 -7.07 -3.92 70.89
CA GLY A 241 -8.37 -3.77 71.55
C GLY A 241 -8.60 -2.39 72.17
N PHE A 242 -8.50 -1.31 71.39
CA PHE A 242 -8.81 0.04 71.83
C PHE A 242 -9.07 0.99 70.65
N CYS A 243 -10.23 0.88 69.98
CA CYS A 243 -10.78 2.02 69.24
C CYS A 243 -12.30 1.99 69.25
N ARG A 244 -12.82 2.76 70.20
CA ARG A 244 -14.22 3.09 70.41
C ARG A 244 -14.49 4.37 69.60
N VAL A 245 -15.64 4.41 68.92
CA VAL A 245 -16.35 5.65 68.52
C VAL A 245 -15.72 6.45 67.36
N LEU A 246 -16.38 6.44 66.19
CA LEU A 246 -17.09 7.60 65.63
C LEU A 246 -17.62 7.24 64.23
N PHE A 247 -18.89 6.84 64.18
CA PHE A 247 -19.69 6.88 62.95
C PHE A 247 -20.33 8.28 62.90
N LEU A 248 -19.82 9.17 62.05
CA LEU A 248 -20.48 10.42 61.67
C LEU A 248 -20.43 10.59 60.15
N PHE A 249 -21.62 10.47 59.55
CA PHE A 249 -22.17 11.14 58.36
C PHE A 249 -21.26 11.76 57.29
N GLY A 250 -21.64 11.51 56.04
CA GLY A 250 -21.48 12.44 54.92
C GLY A 250 -22.22 11.92 53.67
N LYS A 251 -23.10 12.76 53.11
CA LYS A 251 -23.89 12.52 51.89
C LYS A 251 -23.05 12.35 50.63
#